data_AF-A0A3M0ZWC7-F1
#
_entry.id   AF-A0A3M0ZWC7-F1
#
_cell.length_a   1.000
_cell.length_b   1.000
_cell.length_c   1.000
_cell.angle_alpha   90.00
_cell.angle_beta   90.00
_cell.angle_gamma   90.00
#
_symmetry.space_group_name_H-M   'P 1'
#
loop_
_entity.id
_entity.type
_entity.pdbx_description
1 polymer ?
#
loop_
_entity_poly.entity_id
_entity_poly.type
_entity_poly.pdbx_seq_one_letter_code
_entity_poly.pdbx_strand_id
1 'polypeptide(L)'
;MSGLTPEMLLHAYACGVFPMAESADSRDIYWVDPDRRGVLPLERFHVPRRLRRTVAQDRFRVTIDQDFRAVIEACAAPAPGRSGTWINREIIALYCRLHERGGAHSVECWQGESLAGGLYGVELGGAFFGESM
;
A
#
# COMPACT_ATOMS: atom_id res chain seq x y z
N MET A 1 10.31 15.28 -14.77
CA MET A 1 9.16 14.42 -15.08
C MET A 1 9.74 13.04 -15.29
N SER A 2 9.69 12.16 -14.28
CA SER A 2 10.06 10.77 -14.55
C SER A 2 9.08 10.20 -15.56
N GLY A 3 9.59 9.38 -16.47
CA GLY A 3 8.78 8.72 -17.50
C GLY A 3 8.00 7.50 -16.98
N LEU A 4 7.81 7.36 -15.66
CA LEU A 4 7.17 6.19 -15.08
C LEU A 4 5.65 6.22 -15.30
N THR A 5 5.17 5.26 -16.07
CA THR A 5 3.74 5.06 -16.31
C THR A 5 3.18 3.90 -15.48
N PRO A 6 1.85 3.87 -15.22
CA PRO A 6 1.21 2.74 -14.56
C PRO A 6 1.49 1.38 -15.24
N GLU A 7 1.59 1.35 -16.57
CA GLU A 7 1.91 0.15 -17.33
C GLU A 7 3.33 -0.33 -17.06
N MET A 8 4.30 0.59 -16.98
CA MET A 8 5.67 0.25 -16.60
C MET A 8 5.73 -0.29 -15.17
N LEU A 9 4.93 0.27 -14.26
CA LEU A 9 4.83 -0.21 -12.90
C LEU A 9 4.29 -1.64 -12.84
N LEU A 10 3.18 -1.94 -13.53
CA LEU A 10 2.64 -3.30 -13.60
C LEU A 10 3.62 -4.29 -14.23
N HIS A 11 4.35 -3.86 -15.27
CA HIS A 11 5.40 -4.69 -15.87
C HIS A 11 6.52 -4.99 -14.87
N ALA A 12 6.94 -4.01 -14.07
CA ALA A 12 7.92 -4.22 -13.02
C ALA A 12 7.42 -5.26 -12.00
N TYR A 13 6.16 -5.16 -11.54
CA TYR A 13 5.57 -6.16 -10.65
C TYR A 13 5.53 -7.56 -11.27
N ALA A 14 5.25 -7.67 -12.57
CA ALA A 14 5.30 -8.96 -13.28
C ALA A 14 6.72 -9.57 -13.28
N CYS A 15 7.75 -8.73 -13.28
CA CYS A 15 9.15 -9.13 -13.13
C CYS A 15 9.58 -9.29 -11.65
N GLY A 16 8.68 -9.05 -10.69
CA GLY A 16 8.96 -9.05 -9.26
C GLY A 16 9.61 -7.76 -8.74
N VAL A 17 9.81 -6.74 -9.55
CA VAL A 17 10.51 -5.52 -9.15
C VAL A 17 9.50 -4.46 -8.70
N PHE A 18 9.81 -3.71 -7.65
CA PHE A 18 8.94 -2.63 -7.14
C PHE A 18 9.71 -1.33 -6.88
N PRO A 19 9.06 -0.16 -7.02
CA PRO A 19 9.72 1.13 -6.88
C PRO A 19 9.81 1.56 -5.40
N MET A 20 10.90 2.23 -5.05
CA MET A 20 11.06 2.93 -3.77
C MET A 20 11.78 4.27 -3.98
N ALA A 21 11.64 5.19 -3.03
CA ALA A 21 12.48 6.40 -2.97
C ALA A 21 13.29 6.41 -1.66
N GLU A 22 14.41 7.12 -1.65
CA GLU A 22 15.26 7.20 -0.45
C GLU A 22 14.53 7.87 0.73
N SER A 23 13.67 8.84 0.42
CA SER A 23 12.84 9.55 1.40
C SER A 23 11.61 10.17 0.72
N ALA A 24 10.63 10.60 1.52
CA ALA A 24 9.43 11.26 1.04
C ALA A 24 9.69 12.57 0.27
N ASP A 25 10.84 13.22 0.54
CA ASP A 25 11.29 14.45 -0.12
C ASP A 25 12.20 14.18 -1.33
N SER A 26 12.62 12.92 -1.54
CA SER A 26 13.45 12.55 -2.68
C SER A 26 12.69 12.76 -3.99
N ARG A 27 13.42 13.18 -5.01
CA ARG A 27 12.89 13.34 -6.38
C ARG A 27 13.10 12.10 -7.24
N ASP A 28 13.92 11.17 -6.77
CA ASP A 28 14.34 10.01 -7.54
C ASP A 28 13.67 8.73 -7.00
N ILE A 29 13.28 7.87 -7.91
CA ILE A 29 12.78 6.52 -7.64
C ILE A 29 13.84 5.53 -8.11
N TYR A 30 14.11 4.51 -7.28
CA TYR A 30 14.91 3.35 -7.64
C TYR A 30 14.07 2.08 -7.57
N TRP A 31 14.54 1.04 -8.24
CA TRP A 31 13.87 -0.24 -8.34
C TRP A 31 14.50 -1.26 -7.38
N VAL A 32 13.67 -2.03 -6.70
CA VAL A 32 14.10 -3.03 -5.72
C VAL A 32 13.75 -4.43 -6.21
N ASP A 33 14.76 -5.31 -6.24
CA ASP A 33 14.63 -6.73 -6.55
C ASP A 33 15.35 -7.56 -5.47
N PRO A 34 14.65 -7.98 -4.41
CA PRO A 34 15.28 -8.72 -3.33
C PRO A 34 15.41 -10.22 -3.67
N ASP A 35 16.59 -10.78 -3.41
CA ASP A 35 16.87 -12.23 -3.55
C ASP A 35 15.90 -13.12 -2.74
N ARG A 36 15.41 -12.60 -1.61
CA ARG A 36 14.44 -13.26 -0.74
C ARG A 36 13.19 -12.39 -0.59
N ARG A 37 12.03 -12.99 -0.79
CA ARG A 37 10.74 -12.30 -0.76
C ARG A 37 9.91 -12.71 0.44
N GLY A 38 9.39 -11.71 1.15
CA GLY A 38 8.34 -11.92 2.12
C GLY A 38 7.03 -12.24 1.40
N VAL A 39 6.40 -13.36 1.76
CA VAL A 39 5.07 -13.72 1.26
C VAL A 39 4.17 -14.07 2.43
N LEU A 40 2.88 -13.76 2.32
CA LEU A 40 1.87 -14.07 3.32
C LEU A 40 0.81 -15.01 2.71
N PRO A 41 0.96 -16.34 2.86
CA PRO A 41 -0.07 -17.29 2.42
C PRO A 41 -1.34 -17.10 3.24
N LEU A 42 -2.45 -16.79 2.58
CA LEU A 42 -3.71 -16.46 3.25
C LEU A 42 -4.33 -17.67 3.97
N GLU A 43 -4.07 -18.89 3.49
CA GLU A 43 -4.55 -20.15 4.08
C GLU A 43 -3.92 -20.43 5.44
N ARG A 44 -2.78 -19.79 5.74
CA ARG A 44 -2.02 -19.95 6.99
C ARG A 44 -1.98 -18.67 7.81
N PHE A 45 -2.80 -17.67 7.48
CA PHE A 45 -2.82 -16.42 8.21
C PHE A 45 -3.23 -16.62 9.67
N HIS A 46 -2.37 -16.20 10.60
CA HIS A 46 -2.63 -16.29 12.02
C HIS A 46 -3.19 -14.97 12.55
N VAL A 47 -4.44 -14.99 13.02
CA VAL A 47 -5.04 -13.87 13.74
C VAL A 47 -4.93 -14.11 15.24
N PRO A 48 -4.14 -13.30 15.99
CA PRO A 48 -4.06 -13.43 17.44
C PRO A 48 -5.44 -13.30 18.08
N ARG A 49 -5.72 -14.09 19.12
CA ARG A 49 -7.03 -14.13 19.80
C ARG A 49 -7.52 -12.74 20.25
N ARG A 50 -6.61 -11.87 20.69
CA ARG A 50 -6.94 -10.49 21.09
C ARG A 50 -7.44 -9.67 19.90
N LEU A 51 -6.75 -9.74 18.76
CA LEU A 51 -7.16 -9.06 17.54
C LEU A 51 -8.53 -9.56 17.05
N ARG A 52 -8.74 -10.89 17.05
CA ARG A 52 -10.03 -11.48 16.68
C ARG A 52 -11.19 -10.96 17.54
N ARG A 53 -10.96 -10.79 18.85
CA ARG A 53 -11.95 -10.17 19.76
C ARG A 53 -12.20 -8.71 19.41
N THR A 54 -11.17 -7.93 19.10
CA THR A 54 -11.31 -6.52 18.71
C THR A 54 -12.11 -6.37 17.42
N VAL A 55 -11.82 -7.18 16.40
CA VAL A 55 -12.56 -7.17 15.12
C VAL A 55 -14.04 -7.53 15.33
N ALA A 56 -14.32 -8.52 16.18
CA ALA A 56 -15.68 -8.96 16.47
C ALA A 56 -16.53 -7.96 17.29
N GLN A 57 -15.95 -6.86 17.78
CA GLN A 57 -16.69 -5.80 18.49
C GLN A 57 -17.40 -4.82 17.54
N ASP A 58 -17.24 -4.96 16.22
CA ASP A 58 -17.87 -4.12 15.20
C ASP A 58 -17.62 -2.62 15.41
N ARG A 59 -16.40 -2.30 15.90
CA ARG A 59 -15.98 -0.92 16.20
C ARG A 59 -15.45 -0.19 14.98
N PHE A 60 -15.16 -0.93 13.92
CA PHE A 60 -14.53 -0.41 12.71
C PHE A 60 -15.32 -0.86 11.50
N ARG A 61 -15.57 0.06 10.57
CA ARG A 61 -16.12 -0.25 9.26
C ARG A 61 -14.96 -0.43 8.29
N VAL A 62 -14.93 -1.54 7.57
CA VAL A 62 -13.93 -1.79 6.52
C VAL A 62 -14.55 -1.54 5.16
N THR A 63 -13.84 -0.79 4.31
CA THR A 63 -14.21 -0.57 2.90
C THR A 63 -13.05 -0.91 1.99
N ILE A 64 -13.34 -0.96 0.69
CA ILE A 64 -12.36 -1.18 -0.37
C ILE A 64 -12.53 -0.04 -1.38
N ASP A 65 -11.43 0.53 -1.83
CA ASP A 65 -11.38 1.57 -2.86
C ASP A 65 -12.25 2.80 -2.57
N GLN A 66 -12.54 3.08 -1.30
CA GLN A 66 -13.35 4.23 -0.93
C GLN A 66 -12.52 5.52 -0.91
N ASP A 67 -11.27 5.46 -0.45
CA ASP A 67 -10.37 6.62 -0.40
C ASP A 67 -8.90 6.21 -0.50
N PHE A 68 -8.52 5.71 -1.69
CA PHE A 68 -7.15 5.26 -1.98
C PHE A 68 -6.10 6.33 -1.69
N ARG A 69 -6.39 7.59 -2.07
CA ARG A 69 -5.47 8.71 -1.86
C ARG A 69 -5.22 8.94 -0.37
N ALA A 70 -6.26 8.97 0.46
CA ALA A 70 -6.07 9.15 1.90
C ALA A 70 -5.24 8.02 2.51
N VAL A 71 -5.43 6.77 2.08
CA VAL A 71 -4.63 5.64 2.56
C VAL A 71 -3.15 5.79 2.22
N ILE A 72 -2.80 6.02 0.95
CA ILE A 72 -1.38 6.15 0.55
C ILE A 72 -0.72 7.38 1.18
N GLU A 73 -1.43 8.49 1.32
CA GLU A 73 -0.93 9.70 2.00
C GLU A 73 -0.73 9.45 3.50
N ALA A 74 -1.63 8.71 4.17
CA ALA A 74 -1.46 8.28 5.56
C ALA A 74 -0.25 7.34 5.72
N CYS A 75 -0.08 6.38 4.80
CA CYS A 75 1.10 5.51 4.77
C CYS A 75 2.40 6.29 4.55
N ALA A 76 2.37 7.40 3.81
CA ALA A 76 3.52 8.27 3.55
C ALA A 76 3.83 9.23 4.71
N ALA A 77 2.89 9.49 5.60
CA ALA A 77 3.04 10.46 6.69
C ALA A 77 4.03 9.99 7.77
N PRO A 78 4.73 10.92 8.45
CA PRO A 78 5.51 10.61 9.64
C PRO A 78 4.64 10.00 10.75
N ALA A 79 5.22 9.08 11.53
CA ALA A 79 4.53 8.44 12.65
C ALA A 79 5.46 8.38 13.88
N PRO A 80 4.94 8.21 15.11
CA PRO A 80 5.77 8.04 16.29
C PRO A 80 6.80 6.91 16.10
N GLY A 81 8.10 7.22 16.21
CA GLY A 81 9.18 6.26 15.97
C GLY A 81 9.59 6.09 14.49
N ARG A 82 8.95 6.80 13.56
CA ARG A 82 9.24 6.79 12.12
C ARG A 82 9.34 8.23 11.61
N SER A 83 10.56 8.74 11.52
CA SER A 83 10.85 10.12 11.09
C SER A 83 10.59 10.40 9.61
N GLY A 84 10.40 9.36 8.78
CA GLY A 84 10.12 9.49 7.36
C GLY A 84 9.72 8.17 6.71
N THR A 85 9.34 8.24 5.43
CA THR A 85 8.93 7.09 4.62
C THR A 85 9.65 7.12 3.27
N TRP A 86 9.65 6.00 2.56
CA TRP A 86 10.15 5.90 1.18
C TRP A 86 9.11 6.38 0.14
N ILE A 87 7.91 6.75 0.58
CA ILE A 87 6.78 7.07 -0.29
C ILE A 87 6.83 8.58 -0.60
N ASN A 88 7.49 8.93 -1.70
CA ASN A 88 7.55 10.31 -2.18
C ASN A 88 6.31 10.71 -2.99
N ARG A 89 6.23 11.99 -3.35
CA ARG A 89 5.12 12.55 -4.13
C ARG A 89 4.91 11.86 -5.48
N GLU A 90 5.99 11.37 -6.09
CA GLU A 90 5.94 10.73 -7.40
C GLU A 90 5.35 9.31 -7.31
N ILE A 91 5.72 8.54 -6.28
CA ILE A 91 5.10 7.26 -5.93
C ILE A 91 3.61 7.46 -5.66
N ILE A 92 3.23 8.44 -4.83
CA ILE A 92 1.81 8.74 -4.58
C ILE A 92 1.06 8.97 -5.89
N ALA A 93 1.58 9.83 -6.76
CA ALA A 93 0.95 10.12 -8.04
C ALA A 93 0.88 8.90 -8.97
N LEU A 94 1.91 8.06 -9.00
CA LEU A 94 1.97 6.87 -9.83
C LEU A 94 0.93 5.83 -9.41
N TYR A 95 0.83 5.55 -8.11
CA TYR A 95 -0.11 4.57 -7.59
C TYR A 95 -1.55 5.07 -7.62
N CYS A 96 -1.81 6.37 -7.42
CA CYS A 96 -3.14 6.94 -7.66
C CYS A 96 -3.58 6.78 -9.11
N ARG A 97 -2.69 7.04 -10.09
CA ARG A 97 -2.99 6.78 -11.51
C ARG A 97 -3.21 5.30 -11.80
N LEU A 98 -2.51 4.40 -11.11
CA LEU A 98 -2.70 2.97 -11.24
C LEU A 98 -4.04 2.52 -10.64
N HIS A 99 -4.44 3.11 -9.52
CA HIS A 99 -5.75 2.91 -8.90
C HIS A 99 -6.90 3.36 -9.81
N GLU A 100 -6.80 4.55 -10.40
CA GLU A 100 -7.77 5.05 -11.40
C GLU A 100 -7.95 4.11 -12.60
N ARG A 101 -6.96 3.25 -12.87
CA ARG A 101 -6.97 2.24 -13.93
C ARG A 101 -7.37 0.84 -13.45
N GLY A 102 -7.71 0.69 -12.17
CA GLY A 102 -8.12 -0.58 -11.55
C GLY A 102 -6.98 -1.56 -11.30
N GLY A 103 -5.73 -1.10 -11.24
CA GLY A 103 -4.57 -1.96 -10.96
C GLY A 103 -4.03 -1.85 -9.54
N ALA A 104 -4.46 -0.84 -8.78
CA ALA A 104 -4.09 -0.65 -7.38
C ALA A 104 -5.34 -0.46 -6.54
N HIS A 105 -5.34 -1.03 -5.34
CA HIS A 105 -6.50 -1.04 -4.46
C HIS A 105 -6.13 -0.65 -3.05
N SER A 106 -7.09 -0.07 -2.34
CA SER A 106 -6.99 0.26 -0.93
C SER A 106 -8.02 -0.52 -0.11
N VAL A 107 -7.64 -0.80 1.13
CA VAL A 107 -8.53 -1.28 2.17
C VAL A 107 -8.52 -0.25 3.28
N GLU A 108 -9.65 0.39 3.54
CA GLU A 108 -9.78 1.41 4.57
C GLU A 108 -10.41 0.85 5.84
N CYS A 109 -9.93 1.31 7.00
CA CYS A 109 -10.50 1.00 8.31
C CYS A 109 -11.01 2.30 8.95
N TRP A 110 -12.32 2.45 9.09
CA TRP A 110 -12.96 3.65 9.61
C TRP A 110 -13.43 3.45 11.04
N GLN A 111 -13.17 4.44 11.91
CA GLN A 111 -13.81 4.55 13.22
C GLN A 111 -14.78 5.74 13.21
N GLY A 112 -16.07 5.45 13.05
CA GLY A 112 -17.04 6.49 12.70
C GLY A 112 -16.77 7.03 11.31
N GLU A 113 -16.57 8.34 11.19
CA GLU A 113 -16.23 9.02 9.94
C GLU A 113 -14.72 9.19 9.73
N SER A 114 -13.91 8.88 10.76
CA SER A 114 -12.46 9.07 10.71
C SER A 114 -11.76 7.83 10.15
N LEU A 115 -10.83 8.04 9.21
CA LEU A 115 -9.92 6.99 8.75
C LEU A 115 -8.96 6.63 9.89
N ALA A 116 -9.12 5.44 10.46
CA ALA A 116 -8.29 4.94 11.56
C ALA A 116 -7.00 4.24 11.07
N GLY A 117 -6.96 3.86 9.80
CA GLY A 117 -5.82 3.26 9.13
C GLY A 117 -6.25 2.58 7.82
N GLY A 118 -5.30 1.98 7.13
CA GLY A 118 -5.59 1.25 5.90
C GLY A 118 -4.38 0.52 5.37
N LEU A 119 -4.56 -0.15 4.24
CA LEU A 119 -3.49 -0.75 3.47
C LEU A 119 -3.77 -0.43 2.00
N TYR A 120 -2.72 -0.18 1.22
CA TYR A 120 -2.83 -0.15 -0.24
C TYR A 120 -1.90 -1.18 -0.88
N GLY A 121 -2.24 -1.57 -2.10
CA GLY A 121 -1.43 -2.53 -2.85
C GLY A 121 -1.80 -2.63 -4.31
N VAL A 122 -1.06 -3.47 -5.03
CA VAL A 122 -1.23 -3.71 -6.47
C VAL A 122 -1.80 -5.10 -6.68
N GLU A 123 -2.84 -5.21 -7.51
CA GLU A 123 -3.36 -6.49 -7.97
C GLU A 123 -2.68 -6.86 -9.29
N LEU A 124 -2.17 -8.10 -9.37
CA LEU A 124 -1.70 -8.66 -10.63
C LEU A 124 -1.97 -10.16 -10.69
N GLY A 125 -2.94 -10.55 -11.53
CA GLY A 125 -3.35 -11.94 -11.68
C GLY A 125 -3.99 -12.46 -10.39
N GLY A 126 -3.43 -13.53 -9.81
CA GLY A 126 -3.90 -14.10 -8.54
C GLY A 126 -3.17 -13.61 -7.30
N ALA A 127 -2.32 -12.58 -7.43
CA ALA A 127 -1.48 -12.08 -6.35
C ALA A 127 -1.82 -10.62 -6.01
N PHE A 128 -1.70 -10.29 -4.72
CA PHE A 128 -1.83 -8.94 -4.22
C PHE A 128 -0.52 -8.53 -3.53
N PHE A 129 0.09 -7.46 -4.03
CA PHE A 129 1.33 -6.89 -3.52
C PHE A 129 0.98 -5.81 -2.50
N GLY A 130 0.99 -6.17 -1.21
CA GLY A 130 0.73 -5.21 -0.13
C GLY A 130 1.91 -4.26 0.05
N GLU A 131 1.72 -2.99 -0.29
CA GLU A 131 2.80 -2.00 -0.36
C GLU A 131 3.12 -1.38 0.99
N SER A 132 2.09 -0.91 1.69
CA SER A 132 2.24 -0.29 3.00
C SER A 132 0.90 -0.29 3.75
N MET A 133 0.99 -0.16 5.08
CA MET A 133 -0.12 -0.04 6.02
C MET A 133 0.26 0.87 7.18
#